data_AF-A0A1V2TE99-F1
#
_entry.id   AF-A0A1V2TE99-F1
#
_cell.length_a   1.000
_cell.length_b   1.000
_cell.length_c   1.000
_cell.angle_alpha   90.00
_cell.angle_beta   90.00
_cell.angle_gamma   90.00
#
_symmetry.space_group_name_H-M   'P 1'
#
loop_
_entity.id
_entity.type
_entity.pdbx_description
1 polymer ?
#
loop_
_entity_poly.entity_id
_entity_poly.type
_entity_poly.pdbx_seq_one_letter_code
_entity_poly.pdbx_strand_id
1 'polypeptide(L)'
;MLLFATGCGSDTGSGQDLSAPPTNVRWQPFQGVALPRTDQGPESEADGAATGFDRSPPGAAVAAITHTVRLSIATDSQWSNVVAREVVPGPARDAWSVSRVQLSITGPAAPEYAPRLLGYKITEYSDQRSTVDVYTEYSDSSKAVNHTTVEWFREDWRLRLPDPESTERPVDAIDELPNDIVVLEAPK
;
A
#
# COMPACT_ATOMS: atom_id res chain seq x y z
N MET A 1 -3.99 -61.26 -3.33
CA MET A 1 -3.85 -60.40 -4.52
C MET A 1 -3.94 -58.96 -4.04
N LEU A 2 -2.78 -58.34 -3.79
CA LEU A 2 -2.66 -56.94 -3.37
C LEU A 2 -2.83 -56.02 -4.58
N LEU A 3 -3.66 -54.99 -4.45
CA LEU A 3 -3.58 -53.77 -5.24
C LEU A 3 -3.90 -52.59 -4.32
N PHE A 4 -2.84 -51.89 -3.91
CA PHE A 4 -2.91 -50.54 -3.36
C PHE A 4 -3.11 -49.57 -4.54
N ALA A 5 -4.12 -48.70 -4.46
CA ALA A 5 -4.22 -47.54 -5.33
C ALA A 5 -3.82 -46.30 -4.52
N THR A 6 -2.55 -45.92 -4.62
CA THR A 6 -2.02 -44.61 -4.27
C THR A 6 -2.48 -43.61 -5.33
N GLY A 7 -3.50 -42.80 -5.01
CA GLY A 7 -3.88 -41.64 -5.80
C GLY A 7 -3.14 -40.40 -5.31
N CYS A 8 -2.14 -39.96 -6.07
CA CYS A 8 -1.34 -38.76 -5.80
C CYS A 8 -2.21 -37.51 -5.69
N GLY A 9 -1.92 -36.70 -4.66
CA GLY A 9 -2.33 -35.30 -4.61
C GLY A 9 -1.73 -34.52 -5.77
N SER A 10 -2.55 -33.67 -6.38
CA SER A 10 -2.10 -32.58 -7.23
C SER A 10 -2.63 -31.30 -6.61
N ASP A 11 -1.84 -30.76 -5.68
CA ASP A 11 -1.99 -29.39 -5.20
C ASP A 11 -1.49 -28.47 -6.32
N THR A 12 -2.34 -28.22 -7.33
CA THR A 12 -2.11 -27.15 -8.29
C THR A 12 -2.75 -25.88 -7.75
N GLY A 13 -2.22 -25.37 -6.66
CA GLY A 13 -2.31 -23.96 -6.32
C GLY A 13 -1.11 -23.28 -6.96
N SER A 14 -1.29 -22.68 -8.14
CA SER A 14 -0.28 -21.81 -8.75
C SER A 14 -0.09 -20.59 -7.84
N GLY A 15 0.73 -20.73 -6.79
CA GLY A 15 1.04 -19.63 -5.88
C GLY A 15 1.65 -18.49 -6.69
N GLN A 16 0.94 -17.37 -6.77
CA GLN A 16 1.45 -16.18 -7.45
C GLN A 16 2.73 -15.73 -6.75
N ASP A 17 3.73 -15.30 -7.54
CA ASP A 17 5.00 -14.82 -6.99
C ASP A 17 4.79 -13.48 -6.26
N LEU A 18 4.84 -13.53 -4.94
CA LEU A 18 4.62 -12.37 -4.07
C LEU A 18 5.85 -11.46 -3.97
N SER A 19 7.02 -11.92 -4.42
CA SER A 19 8.25 -11.13 -4.43
C SER A 19 8.61 -10.59 -5.83
N ALA A 20 7.75 -10.81 -6.82
CA ALA A 20 7.90 -10.18 -8.13
C ALA A 20 7.87 -8.65 -7.99
N PRO A 21 8.91 -7.92 -8.47
CA PRO A 21 8.91 -6.47 -8.43
C PRO A 21 7.98 -5.89 -9.50
N PRO A 22 7.45 -4.67 -9.29
CA PRO A 22 6.72 -3.96 -10.32
C PRO A 22 7.69 -3.54 -11.44
N THR A 23 7.16 -3.39 -12.65
CA THR A 23 7.95 -3.05 -13.84
C THR A 23 7.87 -1.55 -14.16
N ASN A 24 8.88 -1.05 -14.87
CA ASN A 24 8.93 0.33 -15.40
C ASN A 24 8.71 1.40 -14.32
N VAL A 25 9.33 1.20 -13.15
CA VAL A 25 9.22 2.09 -12.00
C VAL A 25 9.76 3.47 -12.36
N ARG A 26 8.91 4.48 -12.17
CA ARG A 26 9.23 5.90 -12.27
C ARG A 26 8.75 6.59 -11.00
N TRP A 27 9.37 7.70 -10.62
CA TRP A 27 9.05 8.41 -9.40
C TRP A 27 8.41 9.76 -9.69
N GLN A 28 7.31 10.06 -9.02
CA GLN A 28 6.59 11.32 -9.16
C GLN A 28 6.27 11.91 -7.79
N PRO A 29 6.44 13.24 -7.60
CA PRO A 29 6.15 13.85 -6.31
C PRO A 29 4.64 13.99 -6.09
N PHE A 30 4.19 13.61 -4.90
CA PHE A 30 2.88 13.96 -4.34
C PHE A 30 3.10 14.67 -3.01
N GLN A 31 2.80 15.98 -2.97
CA GLN A 31 2.95 16.82 -1.77
C GLN A 31 4.33 16.72 -1.09
N GLY A 32 5.39 16.58 -1.90
CA GLY A 32 6.78 16.47 -1.43
C GLY A 32 7.29 15.04 -1.24
N VAL A 33 6.42 14.02 -1.26
CA VAL A 33 6.81 12.61 -1.14
C VAL A 33 6.87 11.96 -2.52
N ALA A 34 7.95 11.24 -2.81
CA ALA A 34 8.11 10.51 -4.06
C ALA A 34 7.26 9.22 -4.04
N LEU A 35 6.33 9.10 -4.99
CA LEU A 35 5.50 7.91 -5.19
C LEU A 35 5.88 7.15 -6.46
N PRO A 36 5.81 5.81 -6.44
CA PRO A 36 6.09 5.00 -7.62
C PRO A 36 4.94 5.06 -8.61
N ARG A 37 5.28 5.17 -9.89
CA ARG A 37 4.42 4.89 -11.04
C ARG A 37 5.02 3.73 -11.81
N THR A 38 4.23 2.69 -12.02
CA THR A 38 4.68 1.43 -12.60
C THR A 38 3.76 1.01 -13.75
N ASP A 39 4.05 -0.09 -14.43
CA ASP A 39 3.09 -0.65 -15.39
C ASP A 39 1.87 -1.27 -14.68
N GLN A 40 1.97 -1.60 -13.39
CA GLN A 40 0.87 -2.16 -12.57
C GLN A 40 0.02 -1.07 -11.88
N GLY A 41 0.27 0.20 -12.19
CA GLY A 41 -0.51 1.34 -11.73
C GLY A 41 0.32 2.45 -11.05
N PRO A 42 -0.32 3.58 -10.73
CA PRO A 42 -1.70 3.91 -11.12
C PRO A 42 -1.81 4.26 -12.62
N GLU A 43 -2.88 3.79 -13.27
CA GLU A 43 -3.22 4.19 -14.64
C GLU A 43 -3.73 5.63 -14.71
N SER A 44 -4.50 6.06 -13.70
CA SER A 44 -5.13 7.38 -13.65
C SER A 44 -4.82 8.11 -12.34
N GLU A 45 -4.45 9.38 -12.45
CA GLU A 45 -4.28 10.29 -11.32
C GLU A 45 -5.13 11.54 -11.56
N ALA A 46 -6.15 11.78 -10.74
CA ALA A 46 -7.09 12.88 -10.92
C ALA A 46 -7.60 13.42 -9.57
N ASP A 47 -7.62 14.75 -9.44
CA ASP A 47 -8.14 15.47 -8.27
C ASP A 47 -7.53 14.99 -6.94
N GLY A 48 -6.22 14.73 -6.96
CA GLY A 48 -5.46 14.23 -5.80
C GLY A 48 -5.54 12.72 -5.56
N ALA A 49 -6.41 11.99 -6.28
CA ALA A 49 -6.54 10.55 -6.15
C ALA A 49 -5.79 9.78 -7.27
N ALA A 50 -5.33 8.57 -6.98
CA ALA A 50 -4.72 7.62 -7.90
C ALA A 50 -5.55 6.32 -7.95
N THR A 51 -5.82 5.81 -9.15
CA THR A 51 -6.68 4.63 -9.38
C THR A 51 -6.23 3.84 -10.61
N GLY A 52 -6.71 2.60 -10.73
CA GLY A 52 -6.40 1.70 -11.84
C GLY A 52 -5.11 0.97 -11.58
N PHE A 53 -5.13 0.12 -10.55
CA PHE A 53 -4.04 -0.80 -10.24
C PHE A 53 -4.37 -2.20 -10.75
N ASP A 54 -3.37 -2.89 -11.27
CA ASP A 54 -3.54 -4.25 -11.76
C ASP A 54 -3.99 -5.18 -10.63
N ARG A 55 -4.89 -6.11 -10.94
CA ARG A 55 -5.30 -7.19 -10.03
C ARG A 55 -4.21 -8.27 -9.94
N SER A 56 -3.05 -7.88 -9.44
CA SER A 56 -1.84 -8.69 -9.29
C SER A 56 -1.14 -8.37 -7.95
N PRO A 57 -0.18 -9.18 -7.47
CA PRO A 57 0.55 -8.89 -6.25
C PRO A 57 1.33 -7.56 -6.33
N PRO A 58 2.11 -7.27 -7.39
CA PRO A 58 2.77 -5.97 -7.50
C PRO A 58 1.78 -4.80 -7.58
N GLY A 59 0.64 -4.97 -8.26
CA GLY A 59 -0.42 -3.95 -8.28
C GLY A 59 -1.00 -3.64 -6.91
N ALA A 60 -1.26 -4.68 -6.10
CA ALA A 60 -1.73 -4.53 -4.73
C ALA A 60 -0.70 -3.81 -3.83
N ALA A 61 0.59 -4.13 -3.97
CA ALA A 61 1.66 -3.47 -3.23
C ALA A 61 1.81 -1.98 -3.60
N VAL A 62 1.83 -1.67 -4.90
CA VAL A 62 1.92 -0.29 -5.39
C VAL A 62 0.69 0.52 -4.96
N ALA A 63 -0.51 -0.08 -4.97
CA ALA A 63 -1.72 0.54 -4.42
C ALA A 63 -1.60 0.83 -2.92
N ALA A 64 -1.13 -0.14 -2.12
CA ALA A 64 -0.95 0.03 -0.68
C ALA A 64 -0.01 1.21 -0.35
N ILE A 65 1.15 1.28 -1.01
CA ILE A 65 2.10 2.39 -0.87
C ILE A 65 1.44 3.72 -1.25
N THR A 66 0.83 3.76 -2.44
CA THR A 66 0.25 4.98 -3.01
C THR A 66 -0.85 5.53 -2.14
N HIS A 67 -1.79 4.69 -1.73
CA HIS A 67 -2.94 5.09 -0.95
C HIS A 67 -2.59 5.51 0.47
N THR A 68 -1.69 4.80 1.14
CA THR A 68 -1.25 5.15 2.50
C THR A 68 -0.60 6.54 2.53
N VAL A 69 0.29 6.82 1.59
CA VAL A 69 0.93 8.14 1.48
C VAL A 69 -0.09 9.21 1.12
N ARG A 70 -0.88 9.01 0.05
CA ARG A 70 -1.87 10.01 -0.39
C ARG A 70 -2.87 10.34 0.70
N LEU A 71 -3.39 9.35 1.42
CA LEU A 71 -4.31 9.57 2.53
C LEU A 71 -3.68 10.39 3.66
N SER A 72 -2.40 10.17 3.95
CA SER A 72 -1.68 10.83 5.04
C SER A 72 -1.39 12.30 4.78
N ILE A 73 -1.05 12.67 3.54
CA ILE A 73 -0.54 14.01 3.21
C ILE A 73 -1.40 14.80 2.21
N ALA A 74 -2.56 14.28 1.81
CA ALA A 74 -3.49 15.02 0.97
C ALA A 74 -3.89 16.34 1.62
N THR A 75 -3.91 17.41 0.82
CA THR A 75 -4.30 18.75 1.26
C THR A 75 -5.80 18.85 1.54
N ASP A 76 -6.22 19.97 2.14
CA ASP A 76 -7.61 20.26 2.49
C ASP A 76 -8.57 20.18 1.29
N SER A 77 -8.09 20.43 0.06
CA SER A 77 -8.87 20.31 -1.17
C SER A 77 -8.84 18.92 -1.81
N GLN A 78 -7.96 18.02 -1.36
CA GLN A 78 -7.71 16.72 -2.00
C GLN A 78 -8.24 15.54 -1.17
N TRP A 79 -8.15 15.62 0.17
CA TRP A 79 -8.33 14.44 1.02
C TRP A 79 -9.71 13.78 0.86
N SER A 80 -10.76 14.57 0.63
CA SER A 80 -12.13 14.05 0.49
C SER A 80 -12.26 13.18 -0.75
N ASN A 81 -11.59 13.54 -1.84
CA ASN A 81 -11.57 12.76 -3.07
C ASN A 81 -10.66 11.52 -2.96
N VAL A 82 -9.50 11.65 -2.31
CA VAL A 82 -8.63 10.51 -1.95
C VAL A 82 -9.45 9.47 -1.18
N VAL A 83 -10.11 9.88 -0.10
CA VAL A 83 -10.98 8.99 0.70
C VAL A 83 -12.08 8.33 -0.15
N ALA A 84 -12.71 9.07 -1.06
CA ALA A 84 -13.81 8.55 -1.86
C ALA A 84 -13.36 7.49 -2.88
N ARG A 85 -12.16 7.64 -3.45
CA ARG A 85 -11.66 6.82 -4.55
C ARG A 85 -10.70 5.72 -4.10
N GLU A 86 -9.92 5.96 -3.05
CA GLU A 86 -8.80 5.11 -2.65
C GLU A 86 -9.08 4.27 -1.41
N VAL A 87 -10.13 4.57 -0.65
CA VAL A 87 -10.43 3.89 0.63
C VAL A 87 -11.70 3.06 0.51
N VAL A 88 -11.66 1.84 1.06
CA VAL A 88 -12.83 0.96 1.16
C VAL A 88 -13.93 1.66 1.99
N PRO A 89 -15.18 1.75 1.49
CA PRO A 89 -16.28 2.29 2.28
C PRO A 89 -16.53 1.49 3.56
N GLY A 90 -16.78 2.17 4.69
CA GLY A 90 -17.14 1.53 5.94
C GLY A 90 -16.87 2.38 7.19
N PRO A 91 -17.20 1.87 8.38
CA PRO A 91 -17.11 2.64 9.63
C PRO A 91 -15.72 3.23 9.92
N ALA A 92 -14.65 2.48 9.62
CA ALA A 92 -13.27 2.94 9.80
C ALA A 92 -12.95 4.16 8.92
N ARG A 93 -13.43 4.18 7.66
CA ARG A 93 -13.30 5.32 6.74
C ARG A 93 -14.07 6.53 7.26
N ASP A 94 -15.28 6.32 7.76
CA ASP A 94 -16.12 7.40 8.27
C ASP A 94 -15.50 8.02 9.53
N ALA A 95 -15.03 7.19 10.46
CA ALA A 95 -14.31 7.62 11.65
C ALA A 95 -13.03 8.39 11.30
N TRP A 96 -12.23 7.88 10.36
CA TRP A 96 -11.04 8.58 9.88
C TRP A 96 -11.39 9.95 9.30
N SER A 97 -12.47 10.05 8.53
CA SER A 97 -12.90 11.31 7.91
C SER A 97 -13.29 12.36 8.96
N VAL A 98 -13.97 11.95 10.04
CA VAL A 98 -14.33 12.84 11.16
C VAL A 98 -13.06 13.38 11.85
N SER A 99 -12.07 12.51 12.08
CA SER A 99 -10.79 12.92 12.66
C SER A 99 -10.00 13.84 11.72
N ARG A 100 -9.98 13.53 10.42
CA ARG A 100 -9.22 14.28 9.41
C ARG A 100 -9.69 15.72 9.26
N VAL A 101 -10.98 16.00 9.45
CA VAL A 101 -11.56 17.36 9.38
C VAL A 101 -10.95 18.31 10.43
N GLN A 102 -10.41 17.78 11.53
CA GLN A 102 -9.77 18.58 12.58
C GLN A 102 -8.32 18.98 12.25
N LEU A 103 -7.77 18.45 11.16
CA LEU A 103 -6.42 18.71 10.69
C LEU A 103 -6.46 19.58 9.43
N SER A 104 -5.57 20.56 9.33
CA SER A 104 -5.42 21.38 8.12
C SER A 104 -4.03 21.15 7.52
N ILE A 105 -4.01 20.74 6.26
CA ILE A 105 -2.81 20.59 5.44
C ILE A 105 -3.01 21.47 4.21
N THR A 106 -2.32 22.61 4.18
CA THR A 106 -2.50 23.64 3.15
C THR A 106 -1.42 23.62 2.07
N GLY A 107 -0.38 22.79 2.24
CA GLY A 107 0.74 22.71 1.31
C GLY A 107 1.58 21.45 1.51
N PRO A 108 2.58 21.25 0.65
CA PRO A 108 3.46 20.09 0.72
C PRO A 108 4.24 20.05 2.04
N ALA A 109 4.61 18.85 2.47
CA ALA A 109 5.59 18.69 3.53
C ALA A 109 6.92 19.33 3.10
N ALA A 110 7.69 19.84 4.06
CA ALA A 110 9.04 20.29 3.75
C ALA A 110 9.85 19.09 3.23
N PRO A 111 10.51 19.19 2.07
CA PRO A 111 11.16 18.04 1.43
C PRO A 111 12.15 17.30 2.34
N GLU A 112 12.79 18.03 3.25
CA GLU A 112 13.73 17.48 4.25
C GLU A 112 13.09 16.53 5.26
N TYR A 113 11.76 16.52 5.39
CA TYR A 113 11.01 15.62 6.27
C TYR A 113 10.21 14.57 5.50
N ALA A 114 10.29 14.56 4.17
CA ALA A 114 9.60 13.57 3.36
C ALA A 114 10.20 12.18 3.61
N PRO A 115 9.40 11.19 4.02
CA PRO A 115 9.90 9.84 4.25
C PRO A 115 10.28 9.19 2.91
N ARG A 116 11.36 8.39 2.93
CA ARG A 116 11.89 7.69 1.76
C ARG A 116 11.41 6.24 1.76
N LEU A 117 10.71 5.83 0.70
CA LEU A 117 10.33 4.43 0.50
C LEU A 117 11.59 3.57 0.30
N LEU A 118 11.64 2.43 1.01
CA LEU A 118 12.73 1.46 0.90
C LEU A 118 12.30 0.22 0.11
N GLY A 119 11.06 -0.20 0.29
CA GLY A 119 10.53 -1.40 -0.33
C GLY A 119 9.26 -1.86 0.37
N TYR A 120 8.82 -3.06 0.00
CA TYR A 120 7.64 -3.67 0.60
C TYR A 120 7.77 -5.19 0.69
N LYS A 121 6.90 -5.79 1.48
CA LYS A 121 6.70 -7.24 1.52
C LYS A 121 5.21 -7.54 1.53
N ILE A 122 4.76 -8.39 0.60
CA ILE A 122 3.39 -8.91 0.63
C ILE A 122 3.39 -10.10 1.58
N THR A 123 2.66 -9.98 2.69
CA THR A 123 2.55 -11.03 3.72
C THR A 123 1.40 -11.98 3.43
N GLU A 124 0.34 -11.46 2.80
CA GLU A 124 -0.82 -12.24 2.36
C GLU A 124 -1.36 -11.70 1.05
N TYR A 125 -1.84 -12.60 0.18
CA TYR A 125 -2.46 -12.22 -1.08
C TYR A 125 -3.58 -13.19 -1.48
N SER A 126 -4.65 -12.59 -1.98
CA SER A 126 -5.69 -13.20 -2.77
C SER A 126 -6.15 -12.19 -3.81
N ASP A 127 -6.90 -12.63 -4.82
CA ASP A 127 -7.48 -11.70 -5.81
C ASP A 127 -8.47 -10.70 -5.17
N GLN A 128 -8.87 -10.85 -3.91
CA GLN A 128 -9.82 -9.94 -3.23
C GLN A 128 -9.18 -9.07 -2.15
N ARG A 129 -8.02 -9.44 -1.63
CA ARG A 129 -7.39 -8.79 -0.48
C ARG A 129 -5.90 -9.08 -0.45
N SER A 130 -5.10 -8.09 -0.07
CA SER A 130 -3.68 -8.26 0.21
C SER A 130 -3.24 -7.48 1.45
N THR A 131 -2.34 -8.07 2.21
CA THR A 131 -1.65 -7.45 3.34
C THR A 131 -0.21 -7.17 2.92
N VAL A 132 0.22 -5.92 3.11
CA VAL A 132 1.49 -5.39 2.61
C VAL A 132 2.19 -4.63 3.73
N ASP A 133 3.40 -5.06 4.04
CA ASP A 133 4.33 -4.34 4.90
C ASP A 133 5.11 -3.33 4.04
N VAL A 134 5.03 -2.04 4.39
CA VAL A 134 5.69 -0.96 3.65
C VAL A 134 6.83 -0.37 4.49
N TYR A 135 8.05 -0.48 3.99
CA TYR A 135 9.26 -0.08 4.72
C TYR A 135 9.71 1.31 4.31
N THR A 136 9.94 2.16 5.30
CA THR A 136 10.23 3.58 5.08
C THR A 136 11.37 4.06 5.98
N GLU A 137 12.17 4.98 5.47
CA GLU A 137 13.22 5.70 6.22
C GLU A 137 12.83 7.16 6.39
N TYR A 138 13.01 7.69 7.60
CA TYR A 138 12.73 9.09 7.93
C TYR A 138 14.02 9.93 7.90
N SER A 139 13.85 11.25 7.99
CA SER A 139 14.94 12.23 7.92
C SER A 139 16.00 12.07 9.02
N ASP A 140 15.63 11.49 10.16
CA ASP A 140 16.53 11.18 11.28
C ASP A 140 17.22 9.81 11.12
N SER A 141 17.11 9.18 9.95
CA SER A 141 17.61 7.82 9.62
C SER A 141 16.90 6.67 10.35
N SER A 142 15.86 6.97 11.16
CA SER A 142 15.00 5.93 11.73
C SER A 142 14.20 5.22 10.63
N LYS A 143 13.85 3.96 10.88
CA LYS A 143 13.11 3.13 9.94
C LYS A 143 11.85 2.59 10.59
N ALA A 144 10.81 2.46 9.80
CA ALA A 144 9.56 1.86 10.23
C ALA A 144 8.97 0.96 9.15
N VAL A 145 8.14 0.02 9.61
CA VAL A 145 7.24 -0.76 8.77
C VAL A 145 5.81 -0.29 9.02
N ASN A 146 5.06 -0.05 7.95
CA ASN A 146 3.63 0.23 7.99
C ASN A 146 2.87 -1.02 7.52
N HIS A 147 2.04 -1.59 8.39
CA HIS A 147 1.20 -2.74 8.11
C HIS A 147 -0.09 -2.28 7.43
N THR A 148 -0.18 -2.52 6.12
CA THR A 148 -1.26 -2.00 5.28
C THR A 148 -2.09 -3.14 4.71
N THR A 149 -3.40 -2.95 4.62
CA THR A 149 -4.29 -3.88 3.89
C THR A 149 -4.94 -3.16 2.73
N VAL A 150 -5.00 -3.79 1.56
CA VAL A 150 -5.83 -3.36 0.43
C VAL A 150 -6.86 -4.43 0.07
N GLU A 151 -8.03 -4.00 -0.38
CA GLU A 151 -9.12 -4.87 -0.84
C GLU A 151 -9.51 -4.51 -2.27
N TRP A 152 -9.82 -5.53 -3.07
CA TRP A 152 -10.30 -5.35 -4.43
C TRP A 152 -11.75 -4.90 -4.39
N PHE A 153 -12.01 -3.63 -4.71
CA PHE A 153 -13.33 -3.03 -4.64
C PHE A 153 -13.62 -2.18 -5.88
N ARG A 154 -14.67 -2.56 -6.62
CA ARG A 154 -15.09 -1.91 -7.87
C ARG A 154 -13.94 -1.74 -8.87
N GLU A 155 -13.32 -2.87 -9.19
CA GLU A 155 -12.27 -2.97 -10.22
C GLU A 155 -10.97 -2.24 -9.88
N ASP A 156 -10.71 -2.00 -8.59
CA ASP A 156 -9.45 -1.38 -8.16
C ASP A 156 -9.02 -1.90 -6.78
N TRP A 157 -7.74 -1.81 -6.49
CA TRP A 157 -7.24 -1.99 -5.12
C TRP A 157 -7.53 -0.74 -4.31
N ARG A 158 -8.12 -0.89 -3.12
CA ARG A 158 -8.41 0.23 -2.21
C ARG A 158 -7.88 -0.07 -0.83
N LEU A 159 -7.38 0.96 -0.16
CA LEU A 159 -6.91 0.91 1.21
C LEU A 159 -8.04 0.53 2.16
N ARG A 160 -7.82 -0.53 2.93
CA ARG A 160 -8.66 -0.94 4.05
C ARG A 160 -8.06 -0.32 5.31
N LEU A 161 -8.75 0.66 5.87
CA LEU A 161 -8.35 1.19 7.17
C LEU A 161 -8.56 0.15 8.28
N PRO A 162 -7.65 0.10 9.28
CA PRO A 162 -7.82 -0.75 10.45
C PRO A 162 -9.18 -0.52 11.11
N ASP A 163 -9.72 -1.59 11.70
CA ASP A 163 -10.89 -1.44 12.56
C ASP A 163 -10.53 -0.48 13.72
N PRO A 164 -11.32 0.57 13.99
CA PRO A 164 -11.07 1.48 15.11
C PRO A 164 -11.01 0.78 16.48
N GLU A 165 -11.61 -0.42 16.60
CA GLU A 165 -11.55 -1.24 17.82
C GLU A 165 -10.36 -2.23 17.81
N SER A 166 -9.57 -2.28 16.73
CA SER A 166 -8.38 -3.13 16.66
C SER A 166 -7.30 -2.65 17.62
N THR A 167 -6.64 -3.59 18.29
CA THR A 167 -5.46 -3.34 19.11
C THR A 167 -4.14 -3.56 18.34
N GLU A 168 -4.21 -3.95 17.07
CA GLU A 168 -3.04 -4.13 16.23
C GLU A 168 -2.36 -2.78 15.97
N ARG A 169 -1.02 -2.81 15.94
CA ARG A 169 -0.25 -1.61 15.63
C ARG A 169 -0.13 -1.47 14.12
N PRO A 170 -0.56 -0.34 13.54
CA PRO A 170 -0.41 -0.14 12.10
C PRO A 170 1.03 0.19 11.69
N VAL A 171 1.88 0.59 12.65
CA VAL A 171 3.27 0.98 12.40
C VAL A 171 4.15 0.49 13.54
N ASP A 172 5.29 -0.11 13.20
CA ASP A 172 6.34 -0.49 14.13
C ASP A 172 7.70 0.06 13.70
N ALA A 173 8.53 0.45 14.66
CA ALA A 173 9.92 0.84 14.42
C ALA A 173 10.78 -0.41 14.17
N ILE A 174 11.74 -0.30 13.26
CA ILE A 174 12.68 -1.38 12.95
C ILE A 174 14.12 -0.86 12.95
N ASP A 175 15.03 -1.69 13.43
CA ASP A 175 16.47 -1.38 13.42
C ASP A 175 17.12 -1.77 12.07
N GLU A 176 16.64 -2.87 11.47
CA GLU A 176 17.18 -3.44 10.24
C GLU A 176 16.06 -3.80 9.25
N LEU A 177 16.35 -3.66 7.96
CA LEU A 177 15.45 -4.11 6.89
C LEU A 177 15.47 -5.65 6.79
N PRO A 178 14.32 -6.32 6.62
CA PRO A 178 14.30 -7.73 6.30
C PRO A 178 14.99 -8.02 4.96
N ASN A 179 15.65 -9.16 4.85
CA ASN A 179 16.39 -9.55 3.64
C ASN A 179 15.49 -10.12 2.53
N ASP A 180 14.20 -10.27 2.78
CA ASP A 180 13.21 -10.87 1.89
C ASP A 180 12.18 -9.84 1.35
N ILE A 181 12.49 -8.55 1.43
CA ILE A 181 11.65 -7.49 0.85
C ILE A 181 11.84 -7.41 -0.67
N VAL A 182 10.79 -6.93 -1.35
CA VAL A 182 10.93 -6.37 -2.68
C VAL A 182 11.49 -4.96 -2.55
N VAL A 183 12.70 -4.76 -3.05
CA VAL A 183 13.38 -3.47 -3.05
C VAL A 183 12.67 -2.53 -4.02
N LEU A 184 12.18 -1.40 -3.52
CA LEU A 184 11.51 -0.34 -4.28
C LEU A 184 11.91 1.02 -3.70
N GLU A 185 13.19 1.35 -3.89
CA GLU A 185 13.77 2.53 -3.24
C GLU A 185 13.47 3.83 -3.99
N ALA A 186 12.89 4.78 -3.26
CA ALA A 186 12.73 6.15 -3.75
C ALA A 186 14.12 6.82 -3.89
N PRO A 187 14.29 7.71 -4.89
CA PRO A 187 15.52 8.48 -5.03
C PRO A 187 15.80 9.33 -3.79
N LYS A 188 17.09 9.56 -3.54
CA LYS A 188 17.56 10.50 -2.51
C LYS A 188 17.38 11.95 -2.95
#